data_AF-A0A3S0XXF6-F1
#
_entry.id   AF-A0A3S0XXF6-F1
#
_cell.length_a   1.000
_cell.length_b   1.000
_cell.length_c   1.000
_cell.angle_alpha   90.00
_cell.angle_beta   90.00
_cell.angle_gamma   90.00
#
_symmetry.space_group_name_H-M   'P 1'
#
loop_
_entity.id
_entity.type
_entity.pdbx_description
1 polymer ?
#
loop_
_entity_poly.entity_id
_entity_poly.type
_entity_poly.pdbx_seq_one_letter_code
_entity_poly.pdbx_strand_id
1 'polypeptide(L)'
;MAVAFGGTVIGNRNDWLANLRWFIPLHDDQYTLVVRKLGPAFIKEFQRRMASGEWKGATPTIVSTGHSLGGGLAQQFAYALPSQEGVPPVTRVYAFHPSPVTGYFSVQKDLRESNSKGLKIERIYERGEILALLRSAQSTFFAPSANNPTITGYRYSVIHNADPIKDHSLGKFACAIAEKLARQTHQ
;
A
#
# COMPACT_ATOMS: atom_id res chain seq x y z
N MET A 1 1.12 12.91 -8.56
CA MET A 1 1.49 13.07 -7.14
C MET A 1 1.55 11.71 -6.46
N ALA A 2 2.32 11.59 -5.39
CA ALA A 2 2.41 10.36 -4.60
C ALA A 2 1.92 10.61 -3.17
N VAL A 3 1.10 9.70 -2.63
CA VAL A 3 0.69 9.67 -1.23
C VAL A 3 1.39 8.49 -0.57
N ALA A 4 2.37 8.79 0.29
CA ALA A 4 3.18 7.78 0.95
C ALA A 4 2.71 7.57 2.39
N PHE A 5 2.49 6.30 2.75
CA PHE A 5 2.07 5.88 4.07
C PHE A 5 3.24 5.24 4.81
N GLY A 6 3.53 5.77 6.00
CA GLY A 6 4.53 5.21 6.90
C GLY A 6 4.16 3.79 7.34
N GLY A 7 5.16 2.92 7.42
CA GLY A 7 5.04 1.62 8.08
C GLY A 7 5.38 1.71 9.57
N THR A 8 5.38 0.57 10.25
CA THR A 8 5.80 0.46 11.64
C THR A 8 7.32 0.62 11.78
N VAL A 9 7.78 1.35 12.82
CA VAL A 9 9.21 1.46 13.18
C VAL A 9 9.66 0.16 13.90
N ILE A 10 10.77 -0.43 13.47
CA ILE A 10 11.20 -1.79 13.85
C ILE A 10 12.36 -1.74 14.86
N GLY A 11 12.16 -2.34 16.05
CA GLY A 11 13.23 -2.61 17.02
C GLY A 11 13.59 -4.11 17.14
N ASN A 12 12.61 -5.02 17.11
CA ASN A 12 12.81 -6.48 17.12
C ASN A 12 11.60 -7.28 16.58
N ARG A 13 11.73 -8.62 16.49
CA ARG A 13 10.70 -9.57 15.99
C ARG A 13 9.38 -9.53 16.77
N ASN A 14 9.46 -9.40 18.09
CA ASN A 14 8.29 -9.41 18.96
C ASN A 14 7.52 -8.10 18.88
N ASP A 15 8.22 -6.97 18.78
CA ASP A 15 7.59 -5.65 18.58
C ASP A 15 6.87 -5.60 17.25
N TRP A 16 7.45 -6.20 16.21
CA TRP A 16 6.83 -6.24 14.91
C TRP A 16 5.58 -7.16 14.88
N LEU A 17 5.65 -8.36 15.49
CA LEU A 17 4.49 -9.26 15.61
C LEU A 17 3.42 -8.71 16.56
N ALA A 18 3.81 -8.03 17.63
CA ALA A 18 2.89 -7.37 18.56
C ALA A 18 2.18 -6.19 17.90
N ASN A 19 2.90 -5.36 17.13
CA ASN A 19 2.28 -4.34 16.30
C ASN A 19 1.34 -4.95 15.26
N LEU A 20 1.64 -6.16 14.77
CA LEU A 20 0.77 -6.85 13.83
C LEU A 20 -0.55 -7.36 14.46
N ARG A 21 -0.56 -7.67 15.75
CA ARG A 21 -1.79 -8.07 16.47
C ARG A 21 -2.85 -6.98 16.49
N TRP A 22 -2.46 -5.70 16.41
CA TRP A 22 -3.40 -4.58 16.28
C TRP A 22 -4.20 -4.62 14.97
N PHE A 23 -3.72 -5.34 13.95
CA PHE A 23 -4.42 -5.48 12.66
C PHE A 23 -5.36 -6.69 12.60
N ILE A 24 -5.56 -7.41 13.72
CA ILE A 24 -6.60 -8.42 13.82
C ILE A 24 -7.96 -7.69 13.91
N PRO A 25 -8.98 -8.06 13.12
CA PRO A 25 -10.21 -7.29 12.82
C PRO A 25 -11.15 -6.95 14.01
N LEU A 26 -10.70 -7.06 15.25
CA LEU A 26 -11.52 -6.92 16.47
C LEU A 26 -11.32 -5.59 17.23
N HIS A 27 -10.52 -4.64 16.71
CA HIS A 27 -10.36 -3.32 17.34
C HIS A 27 -10.46 -2.17 16.33
N ASP A 28 -10.92 -1.00 16.80
CA ASP A 28 -11.03 0.26 16.04
C ASP A 28 -9.64 0.75 15.58
N ASP A 29 -9.20 0.17 14.47
CA ASP A 29 -7.85 0.20 13.93
C ASP A 29 -7.66 1.43 13.00
N GLN A 30 -6.42 1.92 12.90
CA GLN A 30 -5.91 2.94 11.98
C GLN A 30 -6.53 2.96 10.57
N TYR A 31 -6.98 1.82 10.03
CA TYR A 31 -7.77 1.78 8.79
C TYR A 31 -9.04 2.65 8.86
N THR A 32 -9.75 2.66 9.99
CA THR A 32 -10.92 3.53 10.25
C THR A 32 -10.54 5.01 10.24
N LEU A 33 -9.35 5.38 10.73
CA LEU A 33 -8.84 6.76 10.67
C LEU A 33 -8.50 7.17 9.23
N VAL A 34 -7.91 6.27 8.44
CA VAL A 34 -7.68 6.52 7.01
C VAL A 34 -9.00 6.75 6.27
N VAL A 35 -10.01 5.89 6.51
CA VAL A 35 -11.32 6.03 5.88
C VAL A 35 -12.06 7.29 6.35
N ARG A 36 -12.09 7.57 7.66
CA ARG A 36 -12.95 8.63 8.22
C ARG A 36 -12.30 10.01 8.28
N LYS A 37 -10.98 10.10 8.47
CA LYS A 37 -10.28 11.38 8.68
C LYS A 37 -9.38 11.77 7.53
N LEU A 38 -8.62 10.82 6.99
CA LEU A 38 -7.63 11.16 5.95
C LEU A 38 -8.29 11.53 4.63
N GLY A 39 -9.32 10.79 4.17
CA GLY A 39 -10.01 11.09 2.92
C GLY A 39 -10.49 12.55 2.81
N PRO A 40 -11.32 13.04 3.75
CA PRO A 40 -11.76 14.44 3.74
C PRO A 40 -10.63 15.46 3.87
N ALA A 41 -9.64 15.20 4.74
CA ALA A 41 -8.49 16.10 4.91
C ALA A 41 -7.64 16.18 3.63
N PHE A 42 -7.44 15.05 2.95
CA PHE A 42 -6.74 14.96 1.68
C PHE A 42 -7.47 15.75 0.59
N ILE A 43 -8.78 15.58 0.45
CA ILE A 43 -9.59 16.34 -0.53
C ILE A 43 -9.43 17.85 -0.31
N LYS A 44 -9.56 18.29 0.94
CA LYS A 44 -9.41 19.70 1.31
C LYS A 44 -8.03 20.24 0.92
N GLU A 45 -6.98 19.50 1.25
CA GLU A 45 -5.60 19.90 0.92
C GLU A 45 -5.34 19.86 -0.59
N PHE A 46 -5.87 18.86 -1.31
CA PHE A 46 -5.76 18.74 -2.76
C PHE A 46 -6.40 19.96 -3.46
N GLN A 47 -7.63 20.30 -3.08
CA GLN A 47 -8.34 21.45 -3.65
C GLN A 47 -7.63 22.77 -3.32
N ARG A 48 -7.10 22.92 -2.11
CA ARG A 48 -6.31 24.10 -1.72
C ARG A 48 -5.10 24.29 -2.64
N ARG A 49 -4.39 23.21 -2.96
CA ARG A 49 -3.22 23.22 -3.86
C ARG A 49 -3.58 23.43 -5.34
N MET A 50 -4.73 22.89 -5.78
CA MET A 50 -5.29 23.21 -7.11
C MET A 50 -5.56 24.72 -7.20
N ALA A 51 -6.22 25.29 -6.20
CA ALA A 51 -6.57 26.71 -6.16
C ALA A 51 -5.36 27.64 -6.05
N SER A 52 -4.28 27.21 -5.38
CA SER A 52 -3.02 27.97 -5.34
C SER A 52 -2.20 27.90 -6.64
N GLY A 53 -2.67 27.15 -7.64
CA GLY A 53 -1.96 26.97 -8.91
C GLY A 53 -0.70 26.12 -8.79
N GLU A 54 -0.56 25.28 -7.75
CA GLU A 54 0.64 24.43 -7.54
C GLU A 54 0.98 23.60 -8.77
N TRP A 55 -0.06 23.17 -9.50
CA TRP A 55 0.07 22.34 -10.70
C TRP A 55 -0.20 23.09 -12.01
N LYS A 56 -0.17 24.43 -12.01
CA LYS A 56 -0.29 25.27 -13.22
C LYS A 56 -1.48 24.91 -14.12
N GLY A 57 -2.63 24.57 -13.50
CA GLY A 57 -3.85 24.19 -14.22
C GLY A 57 -3.94 22.71 -14.64
N ALA A 58 -2.91 21.89 -14.41
CA ALA A 58 -2.98 20.45 -14.64
C ALA A 58 -3.52 19.71 -13.41
N THR A 59 -4.40 18.73 -13.62
CA THR A 59 -4.87 17.84 -12.55
C THR A 59 -3.90 16.67 -12.39
N PRO A 60 -3.19 16.54 -11.25
CA PRO A 60 -2.22 15.47 -11.09
C PRO A 60 -2.90 14.11 -10.91
N THR A 61 -2.35 13.09 -11.56
CA THR A 61 -2.69 11.69 -11.25
C THR A 61 -2.28 11.33 -9.83
N ILE A 62 -3.11 10.58 -9.11
CA ILE A 62 -2.81 10.13 -7.75
C ILE A 62 -2.30 8.68 -7.77
N VAL A 63 -1.17 8.48 -7.11
CA VAL A 63 -0.58 7.18 -6.80
C VAL A 63 -0.41 7.07 -5.29
N SER A 64 -0.75 5.94 -4.69
CA SER A 64 -0.44 5.68 -3.27
C SER A 64 0.65 4.62 -3.12
N THR A 65 1.42 4.72 -2.05
CA THR A 65 2.51 3.77 -1.79
C THR A 65 2.75 3.59 -0.31
N GLY A 66 3.33 2.46 0.06
CA GLY A 66 3.79 2.23 1.41
C GLY A 66 4.39 0.85 1.60
N HIS A 67 5.04 0.68 2.75
CA HIS A 67 5.69 -0.56 3.13
C HIS A 67 4.99 -1.21 4.32
N SER A 68 4.85 -2.54 4.31
CA SER A 68 4.25 -3.30 5.41
C SER A 68 2.84 -2.78 5.75
N LEU A 69 2.61 -2.21 6.94
CA LEU A 69 1.36 -1.54 7.29
C LEU A 69 1.02 -0.41 6.30
N GLY A 70 1.99 0.43 5.96
CA GLY A 70 1.79 1.53 5.02
C GLY A 70 1.31 1.04 3.65
N GLY A 71 1.74 -0.16 3.22
CA GLY A 71 1.25 -0.77 1.98
C GLY A 71 -0.21 -1.23 2.07
N GLY A 72 -0.67 -1.65 3.25
CA GLY A 72 -2.08 -1.90 3.53
C GLY A 72 -2.91 -0.62 3.55
N LEU A 73 -2.43 0.42 4.24
CA LEU A 73 -3.08 1.73 4.33
C LEU A 73 -3.17 2.42 2.96
N ALA A 74 -2.13 2.29 2.12
CA ALA A 74 -2.12 2.83 0.76
C ALA A 74 -3.20 2.18 -0.12
N GLN A 75 -3.42 0.86 0.02
CA GLN A 75 -4.51 0.15 -0.64
C GLN A 75 -5.87 0.61 -0.10
N GLN A 76 -6.02 0.69 1.23
CA GLN A 76 -7.25 1.15 1.86
C GLN A 76 -7.63 2.57 1.41
N PHE A 77 -6.66 3.49 1.37
CA PHE A 77 -6.86 4.85 0.89
C PHE A 77 -7.36 4.87 -0.56
N ALA A 78 -6.79 4.03 -1.43
CA ALA A 78 -7.25 3.92 -2.81
C ALA A 78 -8.71 3.46 -2.90
N TYR A 79 -9.13 2.52 -2.05
CA TYR A 79 -10.52 2.06 -2.01
C TYR A 79 -11.48 3.08 -1.39
N ALA A 80 -11.02 3.87 -0.42
CA ALA A 80 -11.87 4.68 0.44
C ALA A 80 -11.91 6.18 0.10
N LEU A 81 -11.07 6.66 -0.82
CA LEU A 81 -11.05 8.08 -1.19
C LEU A 81 -12.41 8.50 -1.76
N PRO A 82 -13.14 9.45 -1.14
CA PRO A 82 -14.43 9.89 -1.66
C PRO A 82 -14.29 10.54 -3.04
N SER A 83 -15.26 10.30 -3.91
CA SER A 83 -15.37 11.01 -5.18
C SER A 83 -15.75 12.47 -4.91
N GLN A 84 -14.92 13.40 -5.35
CA GLN A 84 -15.16 14.84 -5.24
C GLN A 84 -14.81 15.52 -6.57
N GLU A 85 -15.63 16.48 -6.98
CA GLU A 85 -15.35 17.25 -8.19
C GLU A 85 -13.96 17.90 -8.13
N GLY A 86 -13.21 17.77 -9.22
CA GLY A 86 -11.83 18.26 -9.33
C GLY A 86 -10.77 17.39 -8.64
N VAL A 87 -11.15 16.33 -7.92
CA VAL A 87 -10.21 15.37 -7.29
C VAL A 87 -10.29 14.02 -8.02
N PRO A 88 -9.23 13.60 -8.74
CA PRO A 88 -9.24 12.32 -9.42
C PRO A 88 -9.14 11.16 -8.42
N PRO A 89 -9.59 9.94 -8.79
CA PRO A 89 -9.36 8.76 -7.97
C PRO A 89 -7.88 8.36 -7.93
N VAL A 90 -7.53 7.47 -7.01
CA VAL A 90 -6.22 6.80 -7.03
C VAL A 90 -6.19 5.86 -8.23
N THR A 91 -5.16 5.97 -9.06
CA THR A 91 -5.02 5.14 -10.28
C THR A 91 -4.10 3.94 -10.07
N ARG A 92 -3.16 4.05 -9.12
CA ARG A 92 -2.16 3.02 -8.87
C ARG A 92 -1.73 2.97 -7.41
N VAL A 93 -1.47 1.76 -6.93
CA VAL A 93 -0.85 1.49 -5.63
C VAL A 93 0.43 0.70 -5.82
N TYR A 94 1.54 1.17 -5.23
CA TYR A 94 2.75 0.38 -5.06
C TYR A 94 2.87 -0.05 -3.60
N ALA A 95 2.65 -1.33 -3.34
CA ALA A 95 2.64 -1.87 -1.99
C ALA A 95 3.87 -2.77 -1.80
N PHE A 96 4.81 -2.33 -0.98
CA PHE A 96 6.05 -3.07 -0.71
C PHE A 96 5.89 -3.94 0.52
N HIS A 97 6.09 -5.24 0.35
CA HIS A 97 5.89 -6.25 1.38
C HIS A 97 4.62 -6.00 2.22
N PRO A 98 3.46 -5.74 1.61
CA PRO A 98 2.31 -5.25 2.34
C PRO A 98 1.83 -6.28 3.35
N SER A 99 1.37 -5.79 4.50
CA SER A 99 0.56 -6.57 5.43
C SER A 99 -0.82 -6.83 4.83
N PRO A 100 -1.54 -7.86 5.32
CA PRO A 100 -2.96 -8.05 5.09
C PRO A 100 -3.78 -6.77 5.12
N VAL A 101 -4.63 -6.56 4.11
CA VAL A 101 -5.65 -5.49 4.16
C VAL A 101 -6.85 -6.05 4.92
N THR A 102 -7.08 -5.55 6.12
CA THR A 102 -8.16 -6.02 7.01
C THR A 102 -9.39 -5.11 6.98
N GLY A 103 -9.24 -3.86 6.53
CA GLY A 103 -10.33 -2.87 6.43
C GLY A 103 -11.16 -2.91 5.13
N TYR A 104 -10.98 -3.90 4.24
CA TYR A 104 -11.63 -3.90 2.92
C TYR A 104 -13.16 -3.82 2.97
N PHE A 105 -13.81 -4.44 3.97
CA PHE A 105 -15.26 -4.37 4.18
C PHE A 105 -15.70 -3.18 5.04
N SER A 106 -14.76 -2.47 5.68
CA SER A 106 -15.05 -1.23 6.41
C SER A 106 -15.27 -0.04 5.47
N VAL A 107 -14.99 -0.20 4.18
CA VAL A 107 -15.35 0.77 3.12
C VAL A 107 -16.73 0.45 2.59
N GLN A 108 -17.57 1.46 2.40
CA GLN A 108 -18.87 1.29 1.73
C GLN A 108 -18.69 0.62 0.36
N LYS A 109 -19.51 -0.39 0.08
CA LYS A 109 -19.37 -1.27 -1.09
C LYS A 109 -19.34 -0.48 -2.39
N ASP A 110 -20.28 0.44 -2.59
CA ASP A 110 -20.41 1.19 -3.85
C ASP A 110 -19.22 2.11 -4.09
N LEU A 111 -18.72 2.76 -3.03
CA LEU A 111 -17.51 3.58 -3.09
C LEU A 111 -16.29 2.74 -3.46
N ARG A 112 -16.13 1.59 -2.79
CA ARG A 112 -15.04 0.65 -3.03
C ARG A 112 -15.06 0.10 -4.45
N GLU A 113 -16.23 -0.28 -4.96
CA GLU A 113 -16.40 -0.78 -6.32
C GLU A 113 -16.13 0.31 -7.36
N SER A 114 -16.60 1.54 -7.13
CA SER A 114 -16.30 2.69 -7.99
C SER A 114 -14.80 2.95 -8.07
N ASN A 115 -14.13 3.04 -6.91
CA ASN A 115 -12.69 3.29 -6.82
C ASN A 115 -11.83 2.11 -7.30
N SER A 116 -12.38 0.91 -7.38
CA SER A 116 -11.67 -0.26 -7.90
C SER A 116 -11.63 -0.28 -9.43
N LYS A 117 -12.47 0.51 -10.12
CA LYS A 117 -12.52 0.55 -11.59
C LYS A 117 -11.23 1.15 -12.15
N GLY A 118 -10.49 0.34 -12.92
CA GLY A 118 -9.23 0.76 -13.52
C GLY A 118 -8.06 0.95 -12.54
N LEU A 119 -8.27 0.68 -11.24
CA LEU A 119 -7.22 0.73 -10.23
C LEU A 119 -6.22 -0.41 -10.43
N LYS A 120 -4.93 -0.07 -10.44
CA LYS A 120 -3.83 -1.04 -10.52
C LYS A 120 -3.10 -1.16 -9.19
N ILE A 121 -3.02 -2.36 -8.64
CA ILE A 121 -2.31 -2.62 -7.38
C ILE A 121 -1.12 -3.51 -7.67
N GLU A 122 0.07 -2.95 -7.52
CA GLU A 122 1.33 -3.67 -7.65
C GLU A 122 1.86 -4.00 -6.27
N ARG A 123 1.83 -5.29 -5.93
CA ARG A 123 2.38 -5.79 -4.67
C ARG A 123 3.75 -6.37 -4.93
N ILE A 124 4.76 -5.80 -4.30
CA ILE A 124 6.17 -6.08 -4.55
C ILE A 124 6.75 -6.75 -3.31
N TYR A 125 7.42 -7.89 -3.49
CA TYR A 125 7.89 -8.73 -2.39
C TYR A 125 9.30 -9.24 -2.63
N GLU A 126 10.05 -9.40 -1.54
CA GLU A 126 11.19 -10.32 -1.49
C GLU A 126 10.71 -11.74 -1.14
N ARG A 127 11.39 -12.76 -1.63
CA ARG A 127 11.11 -14.16 -1.31
C ARG A 127 11.66 -14.51 0.06
N GLY A 128 10.87 -15.17 0.91
CA GLY A 128 11.32 -15.72 2.20
C GLY A 128 11.15 -14.79 3.41
N GLU A 129 10.67 -13.57 3.20
CA GLU A 129 10.39 -12.63 4.29
C GLU A 129 9.23 -13.08 5.18
N ILE A 130 9.21 -12.56 6.41
CA ILE A 130 8.40 -13.08 7.51
C ILE A 130 6.87 -12.90 7.35
N LEU A 131 6.40 -11.93 6.54
CA LEU A 131 4.98 -11.80 6.18
C LEU A 131 4.54 -12.81 5.12
N ALA A 132 5.43 -13.60 4.51
CA ALA A 132 5.02 -14.65 3.58
C ALA A 132 4.04 -15.63 4.25
N LEU A 133 4.27 -15.96 5.53
CA LEU A 133 3.37 -16.78 6.34
C LEU A 133 2.03 -16.08 6.63
N LEU A 134 2.07 -14.82 7.04
CA LEU A 134 0.88 -14.05 7.40
C LEU A 134 0.00 -13.76 6.19
N ARG A 135 0.61 -13.64 5.00
CA ARG A 135 -0.10 -13.51 3.72
C ARG A 135 -0.64 -14.84 3.22
N SER A 136 0.10 -15.95 3.40
CA SER A 136 -0.38 -17.29 3.07
C SER A 136 -1.64 -17.65 3.86
N ALA A 137 -1.79 -17.15 5.09
CA ALA A 137 -3.00 -17.32 5.87
C ALA A 137 -4.21 -16.58 5.29
N GLN A 138 -4.02 -15.51 4.51
CA GLN A 138 -5.11 -14.66 3.99
C GLN A 138 -5.49 -14.93 2.53
N SER A 139 -4.57 -15.41 1.67
CA SER A 139 -4.90 -15.81 0.29
C SER A 139 -5.99 -16.88 0.21
N THR A 140 -6.24 -17.58 1.32
CA THR A 140 -7.32 -18.57 1.49
C THR A 140 -8.70 -17.93 1.71
N PHE A 141 -8.77 -16.67 2.17
CA PHE A 141 -10.04 -16.04 2.57
C PHE A 141 -10.58 -14.98 1.59
N PHE A 142 -9.72 -14.38 0.75
CA PHE A 142 -10.14 -13.31 -0.18
C PHE A 142 -9.54 -13.51 -1.57
N ALA A 143 -10.27 -14.18 -2.46
CA ALA A 143 -9.94 -14.24 -3.87
C ALA A 143 -10.05 -12.83 -4.48
N PRO A 144 -8.98 -12.25 -5.04
CA PRO A 144 -9.06 -10.99 -5.75
C PRO A 144 -10.04 -11.11 -6.92
N SER A 145 -10.93 -10.12 -7.08
CA SER A 145 -11.67 -9.93 -8.32
C SER A 145 -10.67 -9.81 -9.47
N ALA A 146 -10.84 -10.61 -10.53
CA ALA A 146 -9.90 -10.62 -11.66
C ALA A 146 -9.91 -9.29 -12.46
N ASN A 147 -10.98 -8.50 -12.35
CA ASN A 147 -11.23 -7.41 -13.28
C ASN A 147 -11.14 -6.01 -12.65
N ASN A 148 -11.49 -5.85 -11.36
CA ASN A 148 -11.48 -4.54 -10.68
C ASN A 148 -11.29 -4.74 -9.16
N PRO A 149 -10.14 -4.38 -8.57
CA PRO A 149 -8.93 -3.83 -9.21
C PRO A 149 -8.06 -4.91 -9.87
N THR A 150 -7.17 -4.51 -10.78
CA THR A 150 -6.10 -5.41 -11.28
C THR A 150 -4.99 -5.49 -10.22
N ILE A 151 -4.74 -6.69 -9.69
CA ILE A 151 -3.68 -6.92 -8.68
C ILE A 151 -2.55 -7.75 -9.31
N THR A 152 -1.35 -7.17 -9.38
CA THR A 152 -0.14 -7.84 -9.89
C THR A 152 0.84 -8.04 -8.75
N GLY A 153 1.33 -9.27 -8.60
CA GLY A 153 2.36 -9.62 -7.62
C GLY A 153 3.74 -9.77 -8.26
N TYR A 154 4.70 -8.96 -7.87
CA TYR A 154 6.11 -9.08 -8.28
C TYR A 154 6.93 -9.68 -7.14
N ARG A 155 7.50 -10.85 -7.36
CA ARG A 155 8.34 -11.54 -6.38
C ARG A 155 9.78 -11.51 -6.83
N TYR A 156 10.64 -10.98 -5.98
CA TYR A 156 12.07 -10.89 -6.17
C TYR A 156 12.78 -11.85 -5.24
N SER A 157 14.00 -12.22 -5.61
CA SER A 157 14.93 -12.92 -4.74
C SER A 157 16.29 -12.26 -4.91
N VAL A 158 16.45 -11.11 -4.26
CA VAL A 158 17.66 -10.28 -4.32
C VAL A 158 18.37 -10.18 -2.97
N ILE A 159 17.72 -10.60 -1.89
CA ILE A 159 18.30 -10.70 -0.56
C ILE A 159 18.45 -12.19 -0.24
N HIS A 160 19.69 -12.65 -0.07
CA HIS A 160 20.00 -14.07 0.19
C HIS A 160 20.41 -14.31 1.65
N ASN A 161 19.82 -13.58 2.60
CA ASN A 161 20.09 -13.79 4.02
C ASN A 161 19.13 -14.83 4.60
N ALA A 162 19.52 -15.47 5.71
CA ALA A 162 18.68 -16.40 6.46
C ALA A 162 17.86 -15.70 7.57
N ASP A 163 17.68 -14.37 7.50
CA ASP A 163 17.00 -13.58 8.52
C ASP A 163 15.72 -12.92 7.94
N PRO A 164 14.56 -13.56 8.12
CA PRO A 164 13.29 -13.12 7.53
C PRO A 164 12.83 -11.69 7.91
N ILE A 165 13.39 -11.09 8.96
CA ILE A 165 13.11 -9.70 9.36
C ILE A 165 13.97 -8.74 8.55
N LYS A 166 15.24 -9.08 8.35
CA LYS A 166 16.15 -8.28 7.52
C LYS A 166 15.70 -8.31 6.05
N ASP A 167 15.13 -9.42 5.61
CA ASP A 167 14.60 -9.59 4.25
C ASP A 167 13.29 -8.81 4.02
N HIS A 168 12.68 -8.30 5.10
CA HIS A 168 11.52 -7.40 5.10
C HIS A 168 11.92 -5.92 5.17
N SER A 169 13.21 -5.59 5.12
CA SER A 169 13.67 -4.19 5.13
C SER A 169 13.56 -3.56 3.74
N LEU A 170 12.68 -2.56 3.59
CA LEU A 170 12.56 -1.80 2.35
C LEU A 170 13.89 -1.19 1.89
N GLY A 171 14.69 -0.67 2.83
CA GLY A 171 15.99 -0.07 2.50
C GLY A 171 16.96 -1.09 1.89
N LYS A 172 17.10 -2.26 2.51
CA LYS A 172 17.96 -3.33 1.98
C LYS A 172 17.46 -3.86 0.64
N PHE A 173 16.14 -4.03 0.52
CA PHE A 173 15.50 -4.47 -0.71
C PHE A 173 15.72 -3.48 -1.87
N ALA A 174 15.53 -2.18 -1.62
CA ALA A 174 15.77 -1.15 -2.60
C ALA A 174 17.25 -1.10 -3.04
N CYS A 175 18.20 -1.18 -2.08
CA CYS A 175 19.62 -1.25 -2.41
C CYS A 175 19.95 -2.49 -3.26
N ALA A 176 19.46 -3.67 -2.89
CA ALA A 176 19.71 -4.91 -3.62
C ALA A 176 19.15 -4.89 -5.06
N ILE A 177 17.96 -4.29 -5.25
CA ILE A 177 17.42 -4.06 -6.60
C ILE A 177 18.31 -3.11 -7.40
N ALA A 178 18.70 -1.98 -6.81
CA ALA A 178 19.54 -0.98 -7.48
C ALA A 178 20.89 -1.57 -7.92
N GLU A 179 21.54 -2.34 -7.04
CA GLU A 179 22.78 -3.04 -7.36
C GLU A 179 22.61 -4.03 -8.52
N LYS A 180 21.50 -4.77 -8.52
CA LYS A 180 21.22 -5.75 -9.59
C LYS A 180 20.98 -5.06 -10.93
N LEU A 181 20.24 -3.95 -10.95
CA LEU A 181 19.99 -3.17 -12.16
C LEU A 181 21.29 -2.58 -12.72
N ALA A 182 22.15 -2.03 -11.87
CA ALA A 182 23.44 -1.47 -12.28
C ALA A 182 24.35 -2.53 -12.95
N ARG A 183 24.31 -3.78 -12.48
CA ARG A 183 25.10 -4.87 -13.08
C ARG A 183 24.57 -5.31 -14.45
N GLN A 184 23.27 -5.16 -14.70
CA GLN A 184 22.65 -5.51 -15.99
C GLN A 184 22.92 -4.48 -17.09
N THR A 185 23.20 -3.22 -16.74
CA THR A 185 23.56 -2.16 -17.70
C THR A 185 25.01 -2.20 -18.17
N HIS A 186 25.84 -3.09 -17.60
CA HIS A 186 27.25 -3.28 -17.97
C HIS A 186 27.54 -4.63 -18.66
N GLN A 187 26.50 -5.36 -19.05
CA GLN A 187 26.56 -6.54 -19.93
C GLN A 187 25.95 -6.20 -21.28
#